data_AF-A0AAV0UZS4-F1
#
_entry.id   AF-A0AAV0UZS4-F1
#
_cell.length_a   1.000
_cell.length_b   1.000
_cell.length_c   1.000
_cell.angle_alpha   90.00
_cell.angle_beta   90.00
_cell.angle_gamma   90.00
#
_symmetry.space_group_name_H-M   'P 1'
#
loop_
_entity.id
_entity.type
_entity.pdbx_description
1 polymer ?
#
loop_
_entity_poly.entity_id
_entity_poly.type
_entity_poly.pdbx_seq_one_letter_code
_entity_poly.pdbx_strand_id
1 'polypeptide(L)'
;MVEVFQAIFKYLQENWQELGAETQQRLMAAAVIPVGSTLVKGSCLFFHLGENLAPLMFEVPRVFGAYDTLFRNMGSKDSPEVGDYIQLLHDLHNECCGHPLNLNELIAACRSIDLLVAAMNESSHRLSLEEKNSIFLPSEKAVMQSMLVMAYNDSAALCSRIDLTELHVVHPRISTMCCKMLGVPGITSVVTEELDGGENPMEMLISDDIAHFTSMLASQPFADGLRKVITAQQQKLSLYDAFGFIPDFEDINQRIMSLATYEVKCAAHLHSRFIAKLDCPARKINVTKTTHQGSLSFLDQTRRRIYIAKCTLEERSETGMRASHLVARCINQLLGDVLQDCSVLESILICDEVEIPKVLLQLDIYEDHVLIMEKLRGVLGQPLYETDLANVELAPLRSCLPGELVAVKNESGTLCYSKIVREASSDVAGVSRYEVKVNSLSTQWMLATQLYFFRSARVGTSSRHNAVTTGPSREQAEDIAKVTTLSSSVVAITPETPGSEVASHVNDPALMVSSANVLSAVNDLLSRLNVTLDTSVEDLLAENLRLRHHLDVAEASRRAAATQIDTVMREKKEVQDSLVCAVCLENQVNRVLIPCGHIYCASCVELLLRPSCPVCREHIVSSSVFHVPS
;
A
#
# COMPACT_ATOMS: atom_id res chain seq x y z
N MET A 1 58.41 -10.28 -2.27
CA MET A 1 57.23 -10.80 -2.99
C MET A 1 56.34 -9.66 -3.48
N VAL A 2 55.93 -8.71 -2.61
CA VAL A 2 55.12 -7.54 -3.00
C VAL A 2 55.75 -6.73 -4.15
N GLU A 3 57.03 -6.39 -4.06
CA GLU A 3 57.75 -5.64 -5.11
C GLU A 3 57.74 -6.34 -6.48
N VAL A 4 57.78 -7.67 -6.48
CA VAL A 4 57.72 -8.47 -7.72
C VAL A 4 56.35 -8.33 -8.38
N PHE A 5 55.27 -8.45 -7.60
CA PHE A 5 53.91 -8.24 -8.11
C PHE A 5 53.67 -6.80 -8.55
N GLN A 6 54.23 -5.81 -7.84
CA GLN A 6 54.16 -4.41 -8.27
C GLN A 6 54.86 -4.18 -9.62
N ALA A 7 56.02 -4.78 -9.84
CA ALA A 7 56.71 -4.71 -11.14
C ALA A 7 55.89 -5.39 -12.26
N ILE A 8 55.29 -6.55 -11.98
CA ILE A 8 54.41 -7.27 -12.93
C ILE A 8 53.17 -6.42 -13.25
N PHE A 9 52.47 -5.90 -12.25
CA PHE A 9 51.27 -5.08 -12.46
C PHE A 9 51.57 -3.78 -13.17
N LYS A 10 52.71 -3.14 -12.88
CA LYS A 10 53.17 -1.98 -13.62
C LYS A 10 53.33 -2.30 -15.12
N TYR A 11 54.03 -3.39 -15.43
CA TYR A 11 54.21 -3.83 -16.81
C TYR A 11 52.87 -4.15 -17.49
N LEU A 12 51.99 -4.92 -16.84
CA LEU A 12 50.70 -5.31 -17.40
C LEU A 12 49.78 -4.10 -17.63
N GLN A 13 49.81 -3.10 -16.75
CA GLN A 13 49.03 -1.88 -16.89
C GLN A 13 49.52 -1.03 -18.07
N GLU A 14 50.84 -0.84 -18.19
CA GLU A 14 51.46 -0.06 -19.27
C GLU A 14 51.25 -0.70 -20.65
N ASN A 15 51.18 -2.04 -20.72
CA ASN A 15 51.11 -2.78 -21.97
C ASN A 15 49.75 -3.47 -22.21
N TRP A 16 48.70 -3.14 -21.45
CA TRP A 16 47.43 -3.89 -21.50
C TRP A 16 46.85 -3.97 -22.91
N GLN A 17 46.85 -2.86 -23.66
CA GLN A 17 46.31 -2.79 -25.02
C GLN A 17 47.18 -3.52 -26.05
N GLU A 18 48.46 -3.75 -25.75
CA GLU A 18 49.38 -4.50 -26.60
C GLU A 18 49.26 -6.01 -26.39
N LEU A 19 48.65 -6.44 -25.27
CA LEU A 19 48.31 -7.84 -25.04
C LEU A 19 47.20 -8.27 -26.00
N GLY A 20 47.39 -9.39 -26.69
CA GLY A 20 46.34 -9.97 -27.53
C GLY A 20 45.09 -10.33 -26.71
N ALA A 21 43.91 -10.28 -27.33
CA ALA A 21 42.62 -10.51 -26.67
C ALA A 21 42.55 -11.85 -25.91
N GLU A 22 43.16 -12.91 -26.45
CA GLU A 22 43.25 -14.21 -25.77
C GLU A 22 44.02 -14.12 -24.45
N THR A 23 45.12 -13.35 -24.42
CA THR A 23 45.93 -13.18 -23.22
C THR A 23 45.19 -12.34 -22.18
N GLN A 24 44.51 -11.27 -22.61
CA GLN A 24 43.65 -10.46 -21.74
C GLN A 24 42.56 -11.34 -21.10
N GLN A 25 41.87 -12.15 -21.89
CA GLN A 25 40.81 -13.04 -21.39
C GLN A 25 41.35 -14.08 -20.39
N ARG A 26 42.55 -14.63 -20.65
CA ARG A 26 43.21 -15.54 -19.69
C ARG A 26 43.58 -14.83 -18.38
N LEU A 27 44.03 -13.57 -18.44
CA LEU A 27 44.34 -12.79 -17.24
C LEU A 27 43.06 -12.47 -16.43
N MET A 28 41.95 -12.17 -17.09
CA MET A 28 40.66 -11.93 -16.44
C MET A 28 40.14 -13.19 -15.70
N ALA A 29 40.30 -14.38 -16.30
CA ALA A 29 39.82 -15.63 -15.73
C ALA A 29 40.74 -16.25 -14.66
N ALA A 30 42.02 -15.85 -14.63
CA ALA A 30 43.03 -16.47 -13.77
C ALA A 30 43.13 -15.80 -12.39
N ALA A 31 43.34 -16.61 -11.35
CA ALA A 31 43.67 -16.14 -10.02
C ALA A 31 45.15 -15.72 -9.95
N VAL A 32 45.43 -14.43 -10.20
CA VAL A 32 46.80 -13.90 -10.30
C VAL A 32 47.06 -12.70 -9.39
N ILE A 33 46.05 -12.20 -8.67
CA ILE A 33 46.19 -11.03 -7.79
C ILE A 33 46.39 -11.50 -6.34
N PRO A 34 47.49 -11.14 -5.66
CA PRO A 34 47.76 -11.64 -4.32
C PRO A 34 46.96 -10.89 -3.25
N VAL A 35 46.25 -11.65 -2.41
CA VAL A 35 45.58 -11.18 -1.20
C VAL A 35 46.04 -12.04 -0.03
N GLY A 36 46.85 -11.44 0.86
CA GLY A 36 47.48 -12.20 1.94
C GLY A 36 48.40 -13.29 1.39
N SER A 37 48.05 -14.56 1.62
CA SER A 37 48.80 -15.74 1.16
C SER A 37 48.16 -16.46 -0.02
N THR A 38 47.07 -15.93 -0.59
CA THR A 38 46.34 -16.54 -1.71
C THR A 38 46.38 -15.65 -2.95
N LEU A 39 46.17 -16.26 -4.12
CA LEU A 39 45.92 -15.53 -5.37
C LEU A 39 44.43 -15.60 -5.67
N VAL A 40 43.84 -14.49 -6.11
CA VAL A 40 42.40 -14.36 -6.39
C VAL A 40 42.18 -13.80 -7.80
N LYS A 41 40.98 -14.05 -8.35
CA LYS A 41 40.52 -13.53 -9.63
C LYS A 41 40.19 -12.03 -9.50
N GLY A 42 40.31 -11.27 -10.58
CA GLY A 42 39.95 -9.85 -10.61
C GLY A 42 38.47 -9.60 -10.29
N SER A 43 37.58 -10.50 -10.71
CA SER A 43 36.14 -10.44 -10.43
C SER A 43 35.75 -10.62 -8.96
N CYS A 44 36.63 -11.16 -8.12
CA CYS A 44 36.40 -11.32 -6.67
C CYS A 44 36.93 -10.12 -5.85
N LEU A 45 37.50 -9.12 -6.53
CA LEU A 45 38.14 -7.95 -5.93
C LEU A 45 37.30 -6.69 -6.11
N PHE A 46 37.13 -5.96 -5.01
CA PHE A 46 36.38 -4.72 -4.97
C PHE A 46 37.19 -3.60 -4.30
N PHE A 47 37.04 -2.37 -4.75
CA PHE A 47 37.72 -1.23 -4.09
C PHE A 47 37.06 -0.88 -2.75
N HIS A 48 35.75 -1.12 -2.61
CA HIS A 48 34.96 -0.85 -1.42
C HIS A 48 33.99 -2.01 -1.16
N LEU A 49 34.45 -3.01 -0.40
CA LEU A 49 33.63 -4.16 -0.02
C LEU A 49 32.74 -3.88 1.21
N GLY A 50 33.17 -2.98 2.10
CA GLY A 50 32.45 -2.60 3.34
C GLY A 50 32.47 -3.67 4.44
N GLU A 51 32.39 -4.95 4.08
CA GLU A 51 32.41 -6.09 5.01
C GLU A 51 33.49 -7.13 4.67
N ASN A 52 33.82 -7.99 5.64
CA ASN A 52 34.73 -9.10 5.42
C ASN A 52 33.98 -10.35 4.93
N LEU A 53 34.16 -10.65 3.64
CA LEU A 53 33.62 -11.82 2.94
C LEU A 53 34.71 -12.84 2.57
N ALA A 54 35.90 -12.79 3.19
CA ALA A 54 36.90 -13.82 2.98
C ALA A 54 36.34 -15.20 3.40
N PRO A 55 36.59 -16.28 2.62
CA PRO A 55 37.53 -16.36 1.50
C PRO A 55 36.94 -16.09 0.10
N LEU A 56 35.72 -15.55 -0.01
CA LEU A 56 34.96 -15.47 -1.26
C LEU A 56 35.16 -14.15 -2.02
N MET A 57 35.11 -13.02 -1.32
CA MET A 57 35.33 -11.69 -1.90
C MET A 57 36.32 -10.92 -1.04
N PHE A 58 37.09 -10.04 -1.70
CA PHE A 58 38.18 -9.32 -1.07
C PHE A 58 38.19 -7.85 -1.46
N GLU A 59 38.64 -7.00 -0.54
CA GLU A 59 38.99 -5.63 -0.86
C GLU A 59 40.38 -5.57 -1.50
N VAL A 60 40.58 -4.68 -2.47
CA VAL A 60 41.88 -4.49 -3.13
C VAL A 60 42.95 -4.09 -2.08
N PRO A 61 44.05 -4.86 -1.94
CA PRO A 61 45.10 -4.51 -0.99
C PRO A 61 45.69 -3.13 -1.30
N ARG A 62 45.79 -2.27 -0.28
CA ARG A 62 46.27 -0.88 -0.42
C ARG A 62 47.63 -0.77 -1.13
N VAL A 63 48.50 -1.76 -0.97
CA VAL A 63 49.82 -1.84 -1.62
C VAL A 63 49.76 -1.91 -3.15
N PHE A 64 48.61 -2.27 -3.71
CA PHE A 64 48.36 -2.35 -5.16
C PHE A 64 47.39 -1.26 -5.65
N GLY A 65 47.04 -0.28 -4.83
CA GLY A 65 46.07 0.77 -5.18
C GLY A 65 46.47 1.64 -6.39
N ALA A 66 47.75 1.65 -6.78
CA ALA A 66 48.23 2.36 -7.98
C ALA A 66 47.90 1.66 -9.31
N TYR A 67 47.35 0.44 -9.26
CA TYR A 67 47.04 -0.38 -10.43
C TYR A 67 45.53 -0.56 -10.64
N ASP A 68 44.75 0.47 -10.32
CA ASP A 68 43.29 0.45 -10.38
C ASP A 68 42.76 0.16 -11.80
N THR A 69 43.35 0.79 -12.82
CA THR A 69 42.98 0.60 -14.22
C THR A 69 43.21 -0.82 -14.70
N LEU A 70 44.33 -1.44 -14.31
CA LEU A 70 44.58 -2.86 -14.57
C LEU A 70 43.53 -3.76 -13.92
N PHE A 71 43.23 -3.54 -12.63
CA PHE A 71 42.27 -4.38 -11.91
C PHE A 71 40.85 -4.23 -12.44
N ARG A 72 40.43 -3.02 -12.85
CA ARG A 72 39.16 -2.82 -13.56
C ARG A 72 39.11 -3.59 -14.88
N ASN A 73 40.18 -3.57 -15.67
CA ASN A 73 40.27 -4.37 -16.90
C ASN A 73 40.22 -5.88 -16.62
N MET A 74 40.70 -6.31 -15.45
CA MET A 74 40.64 -7.69 -14.98
C MET A 74 39.30 -8.09 -14.33
N GLY A 75 38.35 -7.16 -14.18
CA GLY A 75 37.00 -7.42 -13.68
C GLY A 75 36.69 -6.87 -12.27
N SER A 76 37.61 -6.17 -11.62
CA SER A 76 37.36 -5.54 -10.32
C SER A 76 36.42 -4.34 -10.44
N LYS A 77 35.52 -4.19 -9.46
CA LYS A 77 34.52 -3.10 -9.41
C LYS A 77 34.69 -2.23 -8.17
N ASP A 78 33.99 -1.08 -8.13
CA ASP A 78 33.97 -0.22 -6.95
C ASP A 78 33.29 -0.89 -5.75
N SER A 79 32.08 -1.39 -5.95
CA SER A 79 31.29 -2.12 -4.97
C SER A 79 30.56 -3.30 -5.63
N PRO A 80 30.24 -4.38 -4.90
CA PRO A 80 29.49 -5.50 -5.46
C PRO A 80 28.05 -5.11 -5.80
N GLU A 81 27.57 -5.61 -6.93
CA GLU A 81 26.18 -5.49 -7.37
C GLU A 81 25.45 -6.83 -7.23
N VAL A 82 24.12 -6.84 -7.41
CA VAL A 82 23.28 -8.05 -7.33
C VAL A 82 23.84 -9.19 -8.20
N GLY A 83 24.24 -8.88 -9.44
CA GLY A 83 24.80 -9.88 -10.35
C GLY A 83 26.11 -10.49 -9.88
N ASP A 84 26.94 -9.74 -9.14
CA ASP A 84 28.22 -10.23 -8.63
C ASP A 84 28.02 -11.24 -7.51
N TYR A 85 27.04 -11.02 -6.63
CA TYR A 85 26.68 -12.01 -5.61
C TYR A 85 26.07 -13.28 -6.20
N ILE A 86 25.23 -13.15 -7.23
CA ILE A 86 24.66 -14.32 -7.92
C ILE A 86 25.77 -15.13 -8.59
N GLN A 87 26.67 -14.46 -9.31
CA GLN A 87 27.82 -15.13 -9.94
C GLN A 87 28.73 -15.78 -8.91
N LEU A 88 28.99 -15.13 -7.77
CA LEU A 88 29.77 -15.70 -6.69
C LEU A 88 29.17 -17.01 -6.15
N LEU A 89 27.86 -17.03 -5.87
CA LEU A 89 27.18 -18.22 -5.36
C LEU A 89 27.17 -19.36 -6.39
N HIS A 90 27.02 -19.01 -7.67
CA HIS A 90 27.10 -19.94 -8.79
C HIS A 90 28.51 -20.54 -8.93
N ASP A 91 29.54 -19.71 -8.90
CA ASP A 91 30.94 -20.15 -8.99
C ASP A 91 31.32 -21.01 -7.79
N LEU A 92 30.91 -20.63 -6.59
CA LEU A 92 31.13 -21.41 -5.38
C LEU A 92 30.50 -22.80 -5.48
N HIS A 93 29.28 -22.91 -6.01
CA HIS A 93 28.65 -24.22 -6.27
C HIS A 93 29.49 -25.08 -7.21
N ASN A 94 29.96 -24.51 -8.32
CA ASN A 94 30.78 -25.23 -9.31
C ASN A 94 32.13 -25.67 -8.72
N GLU A 95 32.78 -24.80 -7.95
CA GLU A 95 34.08 -25.09 -7.32
C GLU A 95 33.96 -26.18 -6.24
N CYS A 96 32.83 -26.25 -5.52
CA CYS A 96 32.61 -27.26 -4.47
C CYS A 96 32.34 -28.67 -5.00
N CYS A 97 31.86 -28.83 -6.24
CA CYS A 97 31.52 -30.13 -6.84
C CYS A 97 30.63 -31.01 -5.93
N GLY A 98 29.69 -30.41 -5.20
CA GLY A 98 28.78 -31.12 -4.27
C GLY A 98 29.38 -31.47 -2.90
N HIS A 99 30.61 -31.06 -2.60
CA HIS A 99 31.21 -31.19 -1.26
C HIS A 99 30.67 -30.11 -0.30
N PRO A 100 30.66 -30.38 1.02
CA PRO A 100 30.27 -29.39 2.00
C PRO A 100 31.30 -28.26 2.10
N LEU A 101 30.82 -27.03 2.23
CA LEU A 101 31.62 -25.84 2.51
C LEU A 101 32.32 -25.98 3.86
N ASN A 102 33.55 -25.47 3.95
CA ASN A 102 34.17 -25.27 5.25
C ASN A 102 33.48 -24.13 6.02
N LEU A 103 33.76 -24.00 7.32
CA LEU A 103 33.06 -23.02 8.15
C LEU A 103 33.25 -21.57 7.69
N ASN A 104 34.43 -21.21 7.19
CA ASN A 104 34.70 -19.84 6.70
C ASN A 104 33.94 -19.57 5.40
N GLU A 105 33.96 -20.52 4.46
CA GLU A 105 33.19 -20.43 3.21
C GLU A 105 31.69 -20.37 3.48
N LEU A 106 31.18 -21.19 4.41
CA LEU A 106 29.77 -21.17 4.80
C LEU A 106 29.37 -19.83 5.40
N ILE A 107 30.18 -19.27 6.30
CA ILE A 107 29.93 -17.94 6.89
C ILE A 107 29.93 -16.87 5.80
N ALA A 108 30.92 -16.90 4.91
CA ALA A 108 31.02 -15.97 3.80
C ALA A 108 29.82 -16.09 2.85
N ALA A 109 29.42 -17.32 2.48
CA ALA A 109 28.27 -17.56 1.60
C ALA A 109 26.96 -17.06 2.22
N CYS A 110 26.71 -17.34 3.50
CA CYS A 110 25.53 -16.81 4.20
C CYS A 110 25.52 -15.28 4.21
N ARG A 111 26.67 -14.63 4.49
CA ARG A 111 26.77 -13.16 4.45
C ARG A 111 26.58 -12.60 3.04
N SER A 112 27.13 -13.25 2.02
CA SER A 112 26.91 -12.87 0.62
C SER A 112 25.43 -12.94 0.24
N ILE A 113 24.66 -13.88 0.80
CA ILE A 113 23.21 -13.98 0.61
C ILE A 113 22.48 -12.83 1.31
N ASP A 114 22.87 -12.48 2.54
CA ASP A 114 22.28 -11.34 3.25
C ASP A 114 22.54 -10.02 2.49
N LEU A 115 23.76 -9.83 1.98
CA LEU A 115 24.15 -8.66 1.19
C LEU A 115 23.48 -8.64 -0.21
N LEU A 116 23.29 -9.80 -0.84
CA LEU A 116 22.50 -9.93 -2.06
C LEU A 116 21.08 -9.41 -1.84
N VAL A 117 20.42 -9.86 -0.77
CA VAL A 117 19.05 -9.43 -0.45
C VAL A 117 19.00 -7.94 -0.08
N ALA A 118 20.01 -7.42 0.62
CA ALA A 118 20.13 -5.99 0.89
C ALA A 118 20.27 -5.16 -0.39
N ALA A 119 21.18 -5.56 -1.29
CA ALA A 119 21.39 -4.89 -2.58
C ALA A 119 20.14 -4.95 -3.47
N MET A 120 19.40 -6.08 -3.46
CA MET A 120 18.13 -6.21 -4.16
C MET A 120 17.07 -5.22 -3.61
N ASN A 121 17.02 -5.03 -2.29
CA ASN A 121 16.09 -4.09 -1.67
C ASN A 121 16.44 -2.63 -1.98
N GLU A 122 17.71 -2.25 -1.88
CA GLU A 122 18.18 -0.90 -2.18
C GLU A 122 17.90 -0.49 -3.64
N SER A 123 18.08 -1.42 -4.57
CA SER A 123 17.84 -1.21 -6.00
C SER A 123 16.43 -1.56 -6.47
N SER A 124 15.55 -2.03 -5.58
CA SER A 124 14.23 -2.59 -5.93
C SER A 124 14.29 -3.66 -7.03
N HIS A 125 15.37 -4.44 -7.07
CA HIS A 125 15.65 -5.45 -8.09
C HIS A 125 14.73 -6.67 -7.94
N ARG A 126 14.16 -7.13 -9.05
CA ARG A 126 13.35 -8.36 -9.10
C ARG A 126 14.09 -9.43 -9.89
N LEU A 127 14.32 -10.57 -9.25
CA LEU A 127 14.99 -11.71 -9.87
C LEU A 127 14.20 -12.27 -11.06
N SER A 128 14.85 -12.30 -12.22
CA SER A 128 14.41 -13.03 -13.41
C SER A 128 14.48 -14.55 -13.21
N LEU A 129 13.85 -15.31 -14.12
CA LEU A 129 13.89 -16.77 -14.07
C LEU A 129 15.32 -17.32 -14.27
N GLU A 130 16.10 -16.67 -15.14
CA GLU A 130 17.49 -17.05 -15.42
C GLU A 130 18.40 -16.82 -14.20
N GLU A 131 18.21 -15.71 -13.49
CA GLU A 131 18.91 -15.44 -12.22
C GLU A 131 18.53 -16.47 -11.14
N LYS A 132 17.24 -16.79 -11.00
CA LYS A 132 16.78 -17.82 -10.05
C LYS A 132 17.39 -19.19 -10.33
N ASN A 133 17.56 -19.56 -11.60
CA ASN A 133 18.24 -20.79 -11.99
C ASN A 133 19.72 -20.80 -11.62
N SER A 134 20.32 -19.61 -11.45
CA SER A 134 21.74 -19.43 -11.18
C SER A 134 22.05 -19.22 -9.70
N ILE A 135 21.04 -19.11 -8.83
CA ILE A 135 21.22 -18.92 -7.38
C ILE A 135 21.29 -20.27 -6.67
N PHE A 136 22.39 -20.46 -5.94
CA PHE A 136 22.63 -21.63 -5.11
C PHE A 136 22.78 -21.20 -3.65
N LEU A 137 22.18 -21.96 -2.74
CA LEU A 137 22.20 -21.69 -1.30
C LEU A 137 22.79 -22.90 -0.56
N PRO A 138 23.50 -22.70 0.56
CA PRO A 138 23.95 -23.79 1.39
C PRO A 138 22.75 -24.48 2.06
N SER A 139 22.74 -25.81 1.99
CA SER A 139 21.81 -26.67 2.72
C SER A 139 22.21 -26.86 4.19
N GLU A 140 21.36 -27.51 4.99
CA GLU A 140 21.69 -27.92 6.39
C GLU A 140 23.00 -28.72 6.52
N LYS A 141 23.43 -29.41 5.44
CA LYS A 141 24.71 -30.14 5.38
C LYS A 141 25.88 -29.28 4.88
N ALA A 142 25.70 -27.97 4.79
CA ALA A 142 26.64 -27.01 4.21
C ALA A 142 27.01 -27.27 2.74
N VAL A 143 26.19 -28.02 2.00
CA VAL A 143 26.39 -28.26 0.55
C VAL A 143 25.57 -27.24 -0.25
N MET A 144 26.18 -26.62 -1.25
CA MET A 144 25.51 -25.67 -2.16
C MET A 144 24.50 -26.40 -3.06
N GLN A 145 23.22 -26.02 -2.95
CA GLN A 145 22.09 -26.58 -3.69
C GLN A 145 21.34 -25.49 -4.43
N SER A 146 20.70 -25.82 -5.56
CA SER A 146 19.89 -24.84 -6.29
C SER A 146 18.71 -24.39 -5.43
N MET A 147 18.47 -23.07 -5.34
CA MET A 147 17.39 -22.53 -4.52
C MET A 147 16.00 -23.05 -4.93
N LEU A 148 15.84 -23.49 -6.18
CA LEU A 148 14.56 -23.96 -6.74
C LEU A 148 14.12 -25.33 -6.21
N VAL A 149 15.05 -26.11 -5.67
CA VAL A 149 14.78 -27.43 -5.07
C VAL A 149 14.88 -27.39 -3.54
N MET A 150 14.85 -26.20 -2.95
CA MET A 150 14.99 -25.99 -1.51
C MET A 150 13.72 -25.48 -0.85
N ALA A 151 13.60 -25.74 0.45
CA ALA A 151 12.63 -25.11 1.32
C ALA A 151 13.34 -24.56 2.58
N TYR A 152 12.77 -23.54 3.23
CA TYR A 152 13.26 -23.10 4.54
C TYR A 152 12.45 -23.77 5.67
N ASN A 153 13.12 -23.98 6.80
CA ASN A 153 12.51 -24.62 7.97
C ASN A 153 11.63 -23.62 8.74
N ASP A 154 10.32 -23.66 8.49
CA ASP A 154 9.27 -22.98 9.26
C ASP A 154 8.60 -23.92 10.29
N SER A 155 8.98 -25.21 10.32
CA SER A 155 8.44 -26.20 11.26
C SER A 155 9.45 -27.31 11.56
N ALA A 156 10.14 -27.20 12.69
CA ALA A 156 11.08 -28.21 13.16
C ALA A 156 10.40 -29.59 13.39
N ALA A 157 9.12 -29.59 13.79
CA ALA A 157 8.32 -30.79 13.98
C ALA A 157 8.00 -31.51 12.66
N LEU A 158 7.91 -30.77 11.54
CA LEU A 158 7.74 -31.39 10.23
C LEU A 158 9.09 -31.92 9.71
N CYS A 159 10.16 -31.13 9.79
CA CYS A 159 11.51 -31.56 9.41
C CYS A 159 11.96 -32.85 10.12
N SER A 160 11.55 -33.05 11.38
CA SER A 160 11.89 -34.26 12.13
C SER A 160 11.19 -35.52 11.61
N ARG A 161 10.10 -35.39 10.84
CA ARG A 161 9.28 -36.51 10.33
C ARG A 161 9.53 -36.86 8.86
N ILE A 162 10.20 -36.00 8.11
CA ILE A 162 10.40 -36.16 6.66
C ILE A 162 11.85 -36.45 6.26
N ASP A 163 12.03 -37.20 5.19
CA ASP A 163 13.33 -37.46 4.59
C ASP A 163 13.78 -36.25 3.75
N LEU A 164 14.91 -35.66 4.14
CA LEU A 164 15.50 -34.46 3.55
C LEU A 164 16.55 -34.78 2.48
N THR A 165 16.61 -36.04 2.01
CA THR A 165 17.51 -36.45 0.92
C THR A 165 17.10 -35.84 -0.41
N GLU A 166 15.81 -35.85 -0.76
CA GLU A 166 15.29 -35.31 -2.02
C GLU A 166 14.70 -33.90 -1.90
N LEU A 167 14.38 -33.45 -0.67
CA LEU A 167 13.97 -32.09 -0.34
C LEU A 167 15.03 -31.44 0.55
N HIS A 168 15.80 -30.51 -0.02
CA HIS A 168 16.87 -29.86 0.72
C HIS A 168 16.34 -28.68 1.54
N VAL A 169 16.83 -28.57 2.78
CA VAL A 169 16.49 -27.46 3.66
C VAL A 169 17.61 -26.44 3.68
N VAL A 170 17.27 -25.16 3.58
CA VAL A 170 18.21 -24.03 3.65
C VAL A 170 18.94 -24.03 4.99
N HIS A 171 20.25 -23.75 4.97
CA HIS A 171 21.07 -23.71 6.18
C HIS A 171 20.50 -22.69 7.21
N PRO A 172 20.42 -23.04 8.50
CA PRO A 172 19.76 -22.20 9.53
C PRO A 172 20.43 -20.86 9.81
N ARG A 173 21.63 -20.62 9.26
CA ARG A 173 22.30 -19.31 9.32
C ARG A 173 21.71 -18.28 8.34
N ILE A 174 20.91 -18.72 7.38
CA ILE A 174 20.21 -17.84 6.45
C ILE A 174 18.84 -17.53 7.06
N SER A 175 18.52 -16.25 7.17
CA SER A 175 17.25 -15.84 7.78
C SER A 175 16.03 -16.25 6.94
N THR A 176 14.90 -16.47 7.60
CA THR A 176 13.62 -16.71 6.92
C THR A 176 13.19 -15.51 6.07
N MET A 177 13.58 -14.29 6.46
CA MET A 177 13.39 -13.07 5.66
C MET A 177 14.13 -13.19 4.32
N CYS A 178 15.41 -13.56 4.33
CA CYS A 178 16.18 -13.76 3.09
C CYS A 178 15.56 -14.85 2.22
N CYS A 179 15.12 -15.96 2.82
CA CYS A 179 14.44 -17.03 2.09
C CYS A 179 13.18 -16.52 1.37
N LYS A 180 12.33 -15.74 2.06
CA LYS A 180 11.11 -15.15 1.49
C LYS A 180 11.43 -14.16 0.36
N MET A 181 12.44 -13.31 0.55
CA MET A 181 12.87 -12.33 -0.47
C MET A 181 13.42 -12.98 -1.73
N LEU A 182 14.14 -14.09 -1.58
CA LEU A 182 14.61 -14.89 -2.72
C LEU A 182 13.49 -15.73 -3.37
N GLY A 183 12.36 -15.90 -2.68
CA GLY A 183 11.23 -16.72 -3.13
C GLY A 183 11.40 -18.21 -2.86
N VAL A 184 12.21 -18.58 -1.86
CA VAL A 184 12.29 -19.96 -1.35
C VAL A 184 11.07 -20.22 -0.46
N PRO A 185 10.29 -21.28 -0.72
CA PRO A 185 9.08 -21.58 0.04
C PRO A 185 9.38 -22.17 1.42
N GLY A 186 8.41 -22.06 2.34
CA GLY A 186 8.49 -22.69 3.66
C GLY A 186 8.13 -24.16 3.57
N ILE A 187 8.72 -25.01 4.42
CA ILE A 187 8.50 -26.46 4.34
C ILE A 187 7.04 -26.85 4.55
N THR A 188 6.30 -26.12 5.40
CA THR A 188 4.85 -26.33 5.60
C THR A 188 4.02 -26.02 4.35
N SER A 189 4.51 -25.16 3.45
CA SER A 189 3.82 -24.83 2.20
C SER A 189 4.06 -25.85 1.07
N VAL A 190 5.19 -26.55 1.12
CA VAL A 190 5.63 -27.51 0.09
C VAL A 190 5.19 -28.94 0.42
N VAL A 191 5.15 -29.28 1.70
CA VAL A 191 4.93 -30.65 2.17
C VAL A 191 3.51 -30.80 2.69
N THR A 192 2.77 -31.77 2.15
CA THR A 192 1.44 -32.14 2.61
C THR A 192 1.44 -33.57 3.13
N GLU A 193 0.77 -33.81 4.27
CA GLU A 193 0.50 -35.14 4.78
C GLU A 193 -0.73 -35.73 4.04
N GLU A 194 -0.61 -36.94 3.51
CA GLU A 194 -1.67 -37.67 2.80
C GLU A 194 -1.85 -39.06 3.44
N LEU A 195 -3.09 -39.55 3.53
CA LEU A 195 -3.34 -40.93 3.98
C LEU A 195 -2.93 -41.95 2.91
N ASP A 196 -2.33 -43.05 3.33
CA ASP A 196 -2.01 -44.17 2.44
C ASP A 196 -3.30 -44.86 1.93
N GLY A 197 -3.36 -45.13 0.63
CA GLY A 197 -4.44 -45.90 -0.01
C GLY A 197 -5.61 -45.09 -0.59
N GLY A 198 -5.66 -43.76 -0.44
CA GLY A 198 -6.64 -42.88 -1.11
C GLY A 198 -8.11 -43.02 -0.68
N GLU A 199 -8.47 -44.11 -0.01
CA GLU A 199 -9.79 -44.39 0.56
C GLU A 199 -9.83 -44.11 2.06
N ASN A 200 -11.05 -43.95 2.61
CA ASN A 200 -11.24 -43.70 4.05
C ASN A 200 -10.48 -44.78 4.84
N PRO A 201 -9.72 -44.41 5.87
CA PRO A 201 -9.14 -45.39 6.78
C PRO A 201 -10.28 -46.23 7.36
N MET A 202 -10.06 -47.52 7.66
CA MET A 202 -11.13 -48.39 8.19
C MET A 202 -11.78 -47.74 9.42
N GLU A 203 -12.94 -47.12 9.20
CA GLU A 203 -13.69 -46.39 10.20
C GLU A 203 -14.29 -47.43 11.16
N MET A 204 -14.07 -47.23 12.45
CA MET A 204 -14.64 -48.10 13.47
C MET A 204 -15.94 -47.50 14.04
N LEU A 205 -16.69 -48.35 14.75
CA LEU A 205 -17.87 -47.94 15.50
C LEU A 205 -17.58 -46.71 16.39
N ILE A 206 -18.56 -45.82 16.46
CA ILE A 206 -18.49 -44.54 17.19
C ILE A 206 -18.22 -44.81 18.66
N SER A 207 -17.11 -44.28 19.20
CA SER A 207 -16.87 -44.18 20.64
C SER A 207 -17.66 -43.00 21.20
N ASP A 208 -18.13 -43.10 22.45
CA ASP A 208 -18.85 -42.02 23.12
C ASP A 208 -18.03 -40.72 23.13
N ASP A 209 -16.70 -40.80 23.34
CA ASP A 209 -15.78 -39.66 23.27
C ASP A 209 -15.74 -38.99 21.89
N ILE A 210 -15.78 -39.78 20.82
CA ILE A 210 -15.71 -39.29 19.44
C ILE A 210 -17.01 -38.58 19.06
N ALA A 211 -18.15 -39.13 19.50
CA ALA A 211 -19.44 -38.47 19.38
C ALA A 211 -19.46 -37.15 20.17
N HIS A 212 -18.93 -37.16 21.40
CA HIS A 212 -18.82 -35.96 22.23
C HIS A 212 -17.98 -34.88 21.53
N PHE A 213 -16.77 -35.19 21.06
CA PHE A 213 -15.93 -34.21 20.35
C PHE A 213 -16.64 -33.63 19.11
N THR A 214 -17.30 -34.47 18.32
CA THR A 214 -18.06 -34.01 17.14
C THR A 214 -19.21 -33.08 17.55
N SER A 215 -19.93 -33.40 18.63
CA SER A 215 -20.98 -32.54 19.18
C SER A 215 -20.42 -31.21 19.69
N MET A 216 -19.26 -31.23 20.36
CA MET A 216 -18.60 -30.03 20.88
C MET A 216 -18.14 -29.09 19.76
N LEU A 217 -17.61 -29.61 18.66
CA LEU A 217 -17.24 -28.79 17.49
C LEU A 217 -18.44 -28.03 16.90
N ALA A 218 -19.64 -28.59 17.00
CA ALA A 218 -20.89 -27.96 16.54
C ALA A 218 -21.54 -27.04 17.59
N SER A 219 -21.05 -27.03 18.84
CA SER A 219 -21.66 -26.30 19.96
C SER A 219 -21.26 -24.82 19.95
N GLN A 220 -22.26 -23.94 20.07
CA GLN A 220 -22.05 -22.49 20.17
C GLN A 220 -21.31 -22.08 21.47
N PRO A 221 -21.68 -22.62 22.66
CA PRO A 221 -20.90 -22.43 23.89
C PRO A 221 -19.41 -22.76 23.75
N PHE A 222 -19.07 -23.82 23.01
CA PHE A 222 -17.67 -24.19 22.74
C PHE A 222 -16.97 -23.17 21.86
N ALA A 223 -17.60 -22.73 20.77
CA ALA A 223 -17.06 -21.66 19.92
C ALA A 223 -16.82 -20.36 20.71
N ASP A 224 -17.75 -19.97 21.58
CA ASP A 224 -17.60 -18.79 22.43
C ASP A 224 -16.49 -18.97 23.47
N GLY A 225 -16.39 -20.14 24.09
CA GLY A 225 -15.30 -20.47 25.00
C GLY A 225 -13.93 -20.39 24.30
N LEU A 226 -13.81 -20.96 23.10
CA LEU A 226 -12.59 -20.92 22.29
C LEU A 226 -12.19 -19.47 21.92
N ARG A 227 -13.14 -18.60 21.57
CA ARG A 227 -12.86 -17.16 21.36
C ARG A 227 -12.24 -16.50 22.58
N LYS A 228 -12.74 -16.82 23.77
CA LYS A 228 -12.18 -16.30 25.04
C LYS A 228 -10.77 -16.81 25.28
N VAL A 229 -10.51 -18.09 25.04
CA VAL A 229 -9.16 -18.70 25.16
C VAL A 229 -8.16 -18.00 24.24
N ILE A 230 -8.50 -17.86 22.95
CA ILE A 230 -7.64 -17.20 21.96
C ILE A 230 -7.36 -15.75 22.38
N THR A 231 -8.41 -15.02 22.76
CA THR A 231 -8.29 -13.62 23.17
C THR A 231 -7.38 -13.47 24.39
N ALA A 232 -7.55 -14.31 25.42
CA ALA A 232 -6.75 -14.25 26.64
C ALA A 232 -5.27 -14.64 26.42
N GLN A 233 -4.99 -15.64 25.58
CA GLN A 233 -3.59 -16.03 25.27
C GLN A 233 -2.88 -14.96 24.45
N GLN A 234 -3.54 -14.37 23.45
CA GLN A 234 -2.95 -13.30 22.63
C GLN A 234 -2.66 -12.02 23.43
N GLN A 235 -3.47 -11.72 24.44
CA GLN A 235 -3.21 -10.61 25.38
C GLN A 235 -1.90 -10.80 26.14
N LYS A 236 -1.61 -12.02 26.60
CA LYS A 236 -0.35 -12.35 27.28
C LYS A 236 0.86 -12.21 26.34
N LEU A 237 0.69 -12.52 25.05
CA LEU A 237 1.75 -12.43 24.03
C LEU A 237 2.06 -10.97 23.62
N SER A 238 1.03 -10.12 23.47
CA SER A 238 1.19 -8.72 23.05
C SER A 238 1.98 -7.84 24.01
N LEU A 239 2.17 -8.27 25.27
CA LEU A 239 2.99 -7.56 26.25
C LEU A 239 4.51 -7.67 25.97
N TYR A 240 4.92 -8.64 25.15
CA TYR A 240 6.34 -8.95 24.90
C TYR A 240 6.81 -8.66 23.46
N ASP A 241 5.91 -8.36 22.52
CA ASP A 241 6.27 -8.10 21.12
C ASP A 241 5.55 -6.85 20.55
N ALA A 242 6.24 -5.70 20.59
CA ALA A 242 5.71 -4.42 20.12
C ALA A 242 5.53 -4.34 18.59
N PHE A 243 6.01 -5.34 17.84
CA PHE A 243 5.91 -5.45 16.38
C PHE A 243 5.17 -6.71 15.92
N GLY A 244 4.54 -7.45 16.85
CA GLY A 244 3.84 -8.69 16.57
C GLY A 244 2.66 -8.49 15.60
N PHE A 245 2.48 -9.47 14.71
CA PHE A 245 1.34 -9.55 13.79
C PHE A 245 0.04 -9.54 14.61
N ILE A 246 -0.81 -8.51 14.44
CA ILE A 246 -2.16 -8.52 15.03
C ILE A 246 -2.97 -9.58 14.27
N PRO A 247 -3.42 -10.65 14.93
CA PRO A 247 -4.20 -11.67 14.26
C PRO A 247 -5.50 -11.08 13.73
N ASP A 248 -5.86 -11.43 12.49
CA ASP A 248 -7.13 -11.03 11.90
C ASP A 248 -8.26 -11.77 12.63
N PHE A 249 -8.91 -11.07 13.57
CA PHE A 249 -9.99 -11.63 14.37
C PHE A 249 -11.20 -12.02 13.53
N GLU A 250 -11.42 -11.40 12.37
CA GLU A 250 -12.52 -11.79 11.48
C GLU A 250 -12.21 -13.15 10.83
N ASP A 251 -11.00 -13.34 10.30
CA ASP A 251 -10.55 -14.63 9.75
C ASP A 251 -10.57 -15.74 10.81
N ILE A 252 -10.08 -15.45 12.02
CA ILE A 252 -10.14 -16.41 13.13
C ILE A 252 -11.59 -16.76 13.47
N ASN A 253 -12.49 -15.78 13.55
CA ASN A 253 -13.90 -16.04 13.82
C ASN A 253 -14.55 -16.92 12.74
N GLN A 254 -14.24 -16.68 11.47
CA GLN A 254 -14.70 -17.53 10.36
C GLN A 254 -14.17 -18.96 10.51
N ARG A 255 -12.89 -19.14 10.86
CA ARG A 255 -12.30 -20.46 11.10
C ARG A 255 -12.95 -21.17 12.29
N ILE A 256 -13.20 -20.47 13.40
CA ILE A 256 -13.93 -21.01 14.57
C ILE A 256 -15.33 -21.49 14.15
N MET A 257 -16.07 -20.67 13.41
CA MET A 257 -17.41 -21.07 12.93
C MET A 257 -17.34 -22.26 11.97
N SER A 258 -16.27 -22.38 11.18
CA SER A 258 -16.07 -23.50 10.27
C SER A 258 -15.87 -24.84 10.99
N LEU A 259 -15.46 -24.84 12.26
CA LEU A 259 -15.25 -26.05 13.06
C LEU A 259 -16.53 -26.90 13.15
N ALA A 260 -17.70 -26.26 13.20
CA ALA A 260 -19.00 -26.95 13.22
C ALA A 260 -19.28 -27.83 11.99
N THR A 261 -18.49 -27.66 10.93
CA THR A 261 -18.59 -28.47 9.71
C THR A 261 -17.61 -29.65 9.68
N TYR A 262 -16.77 -29.79 10.71
CA TYR A 262 -15.82 -30.88 10.84
C TYR A 262 -16.40 -32.02 11.68
N GLU A 263 -16.08 -33.25 11.28
CA GLU A 263 -16.46 -34.46 12.00
C GLU A 263 -15.22 -35.15 12.57
N VAL A 264 -15.27 -35.59 13.83
CA VAL A 264 -14.20 -36.39 14.43
C VAL A 264 -14.51 -37.87 14.21
N LYS A 265 -13.52 -38.63 13.73
CA LYS A 265 -13.65 -40.06 13.44
C LYS A 265 -12.53 -40.87 14.07
N CYS A 266 -12.84 -42.12 14.38
CA CYS A 266 -11.87 -43.09 14.88
C CYS A 266 -11.49 -44.09 13.79
N ALA A 267 -10.19 -44.33 13.64
CA ALA A 267 -9.64 -45.34 12.75
C ALA A 267 -8.82 -46.35 13.54
N ALA A 268 -8.84 -47.62 13.12
CA ALA A 268 -8.04 -48.67 13.75
C ALA A 268 -6.55 -48.32 13.72
N HIS A 269 -6.03 -48.00 12.52
CA HIS A 269 -4.65 -47.57 12.27
C HIS A 269 -4.65 -46.43 11.26
N LEU A 270 -3.80 -45.43 11.47
CA LEU A 270 -3.59 -44.33 10.54
C LEU A 270 -2.18 -44.45 9.97
N HIS A 271 -2.11 -44.66 8.66
CA HIS A 271 -0.86 -44.64 7.92
C HIS A 271 -0.92 -43.42 7.01
N SER A 272 0.03 -42.51 7.20
CA SER A 272 0.17 -41.33 6.39
C SER A 272 1.58 -41.25 5.81
N ARG A 273 1.66 -40.56 4.69
CA ARG A 273 2.88 -40.24 3.98
C ARG A 273 2.96 -38.75 3.76
N PHE A 274 4.18 -38.22 3.74
CA PHE A 274 4.46 -36.84 3.43
C PHE A 274 4.83 -36.72 1.95
N ILE A 275 4.09 -35.90 1.22
CA ILE A 275 4.33 -35.61 -0.19
C ILE A 275 4.82 -34.17 -0.32
N ALA A 276 6.04 -34.00 -0.83
CA ALA A 276 6.58 -32.70 -1.23
C ALA A 276 6.13 -32.37 -2.66
N LYS A 277 5.50 -31.21 -2.84
CA LYS A 277 5.09 -30.67 -4.15
C LYS A 277 6.04 -29.54 -4.50
N LEU A 278 7.01 -29.83 -5.38
CA LEU A 278 7.97 -28.86 -5.86
C LEU A 278 7.51 -28.32 -7.21
N ASP A 279 7.60 -27.00 -7.41
CA ASP A 279 7.11 -26.35 -8.63
C ASP A 279 8.17 -26.30 -9.75
N CYS A 280 9.45 -26.39 -9.40
CA CYS A 280 10.57 -26.17 -10.33
C CYS A 280 11.69 -27.23 -10.17
N PRO A 281 11.71 -28.31 -10.98
CA PRO A 281 10.65 -28.75 -11.90
C PRO A 281 9.43 -29.30 -11.14
N ALA A 282 8.25 -29.20 -11.75
CA ALA A 282 7.00 -29.70 -11.18
C ALA A 282 7.10 -31.20 -10.88
N ARG A 283 7.25 -31.58 -9.61
CA ARG A 283 7.36 -32.98 -9.18
C ARG A 283 6.71 -33.20 -7.82
N LYS A 284 6.15 -34.40 -7.65
CA LYS A 284 5.64 -34.90 -6.37
C LYS A 284 6.57 -36.00 -5.87
N ILE A 285 7.14 -35.79 -4.70
CA ILE A 285 8.10 -36.70 -4.10
C ILE A 285 7.55 -37.20 -2.77
N ASN A 286 7.65 -38.50 -2.53
CA ASN A 286 7.39 -39.05 -1.21
C ASN A 286 8.61 -38.80 -0.32
N VAL A 287 8.46 -37.91 0.65
CA VAL A 287 9.49 -37.53 1.62
C VAL A 287 9.22 -38.14 3.00
N THR A 288 8.53 -39.28 3.08
CA THR A 288 8.26 -39.94 4.36
C THR A 288 9.52 -40.64 4.86
N LYS A 289 9.93 -40.40 6.11
CA LYS A 289 11.04 -41.16 6.70
C LYS A 289 10.70 -42.64 6.79
N THR A 290 11.69 -43.50 6.53
CA THR A 290 11.56 -44.96 6.71
C THR A 290 11.24 -45.36 8.15
N THR A 291 11.58 -44.52 9.12
CA THR A 291 11.28 -44.71 10.54
C THR A 291 9.90 -44.19 10.96
N HIS A 292 9.09 -43.66 10.02
CA HIS A 292 7.78 -43.12 10.33
C HIS A 292 6.85 -44.26 10.78
N GLN A 293 6.56 -44.29 12.08
CA GLN A 293 5.47 -45.07 12.64
C GLN A 293 4.18 -44.27 12.41
N GLY A 294 3.09 -44.94 12.00
CA GLY A 294 1.85 -44.29 11.59
C GLY A 294 1.37 -43.16 12.53
N SER A 295 0.69 -42.16 11.97
CA SER A 295 0.24 -40.98 12.73
C SER A 295 -0.82 -41.34 13.78
N LEU A 296 -0.84 -40.62 14.91
CA LEU A 296 -1.90 -40.77 15.92
C LEU A 296 -3.16 -39.94 15.60
N SER A 297 -3.00 -38.90 14.78
CA SER A 297 -4.09 -38.10 14.25
C SER A 297 -3.81 -37.68 12.82
N PHE A 298 -4.86 -37.45 12.04
CA PHE A 298 -4.77 -36.95 10.67
C PHE A 298 -5.91 -35.96 10.40
N LEU A 299 -5.56 -34.78 9.89
CA LEU A 299 -6.51 -33.72 9.55
C LEU A 299 -6.80 -33.74 8.04
N ASP A 300 -7.97 -34.23 7.66
CA ASP A 300 -8.45 -34.17 6.29
C ASP A 300 -9.28 -32.91 6.07
N GLN A 301 -8.63 -31.83 5.64
CA GLN A 301 -9.32 -30.57 5.33
C GLN A 301 -10.24 -30.70 4.11
N THR A 302 -9.97 -31.62 3.18
CA THR A 302 -10.76 -31.77 1.96
C THR A 302 -12.13 -32.39 2.24
N ARG A 303 -12.18 -33.38 3.13
CA ARG A 303 -13.42 -34.03 3.58
C ARG A 303 -13.99 -33.43 4.86
N ARG A 304 -13.31 -32.44 5.45
CA ARG A 304 -13.61 -31.82 6.75
C ARG A 304 -13.70 -32.86 7.87
N ARG A 305 -12.67 -33.69 8.02
CA ARG A 305 -12.62 -34.77 9.01
C ARG A 305 -11.34 -34.75 9.82
N ILE A 306 -11.46 -35.01 11.11
CA ILE A 306 -10.35 -35.24 12.03
C ILE A 306 -10.33 -36.73 12.35
N TYR A 307 -9.32 -37.46 11.90
CA TYR A 307 -9.15 -38.86 12.25
C TYR A 307 -8.23 -39.01 13.44
N ILE A 308 -8.61 -39.86 14.39
CA ILE A 308 -7.84 -40.20 15.59
C ILE A 308 -7.62 -41.72 15.61
N ALA A 309 -6.41 -42.15 15.97
CA ALA A 309 -6.07 -43.57 16.10
C ALA A 309 -6.70 -44.18 17.35
N LYS A 310 -7.29 -45.37 17.22
CA LYS A 310 -8.00 -46.08 18.30
C LYS A 310 -7.18 -46.25 19.58
N CYS A 311 -5.88 -46.51 19.46
CA CYS A 311 -4.98 -46.71 20.61
C CYS A 311 -4.93 -45.51 21.58
N THR A 312 -5.39 -44.33 21.16
CA THR A 312 -5.41 -43.10 21.98
C THR A 312 -6.71 -42.93 22.79
N LEU A 313 -7.71 -43.78 22.56
CA LEU A 313 -8.98 -43.85 23.31
C LEU A 313 -8.92 -44.88 24.45
N GLU A 314 -7.89 -45.73 24.47
CA GLU A 314 -7.75 -46.78 25.49
C GLU A 314 -7.12 -46.17 26.77
N GLU A 315 -7.70 -46.46 27.95
CA GLU A 315 -7.30 -45.88 29.25
C GLU A 315 -5.80 -46.09 29.62
N ARG A 316 -5.12 -47.02 28.95
CA ARG A 316 -3.69 -47.31 29.12
C ARG A 316 -2.98 -47.35 27.77
N SER A 317 -3.00 -46.24 27.04
CA SER A 317 -2.17 -46.13 25.82
C SER A 317 -0.69 -46.24 26.19
N GLU A 318 0.06 -47.09 25.49
CA GLU A 318 1.51 -47.27 25.72
C GLU A 318 2.31 -45.96 25.54
N THR A 319 1.74 -45.01 24.80
CA THR A 319 2.33 -43.70 24.48
C THR A 319 1.89 -42.59 25.43
N GLY A 320 0.89 -42.80 26.28
CA GLY A 320 0.33 -41.80 27.19
C GLY A 320 -0.43 -40.64 26.52
N MET A 321 -0.58 -40.66 25.18
CA MET A 321 -1.28 -39.61 24.43
C MET A 321 -2.80 -39.84 24.46
N ARG A 322 -3.56 -38.78 24.80
CA ARG A 322 -5.02 -38.78 24.85
C ARG A 322 -5.63 -38.31 23.53
N ALA A 323 -6.75 -38.92 23.12
CA ALA A 323 -7.52 -38.47 21.97
C ALA A 323 -7.93 -36.99 22.06
N SER A 324 -8.36 -36.52 23.23
CA SER A 324 -8.73 -35.12 23.51
C SER A 324 -7.62 -34.13 23.15
N HIS A 325 -6.39 -34.43 23.54
CA HIS A 325 -5.22 -33.61 23.26
C HIS A 325 -4.94 -33.54 21.75
N LEU A 326 -5.04 -34.68 21.06
CA LEU A 326 -4.82 -34.76 19.61
C LEU A 326 -5.89 -33.98 18.83
N VAL A 327 -7.15 -34.08 19.24
CA VAL A 327 -8.25 -33.29 18.65
C VAL A 327 -8.01 -31.80 18.89
N ALA A 328 -7.64 -31.39 20.12
CA ALA A 328 -7.30 -30.00 20.42
C ALA A 328 -6.15 -29.46 19.55
N ARG A 329 -5.13 -30.28 19.27
CA ARG A 329 -4.04 -29.92 18.34
C ARG A 329 -4.53 -29.76 16.90
N CYS A 330 -5.40 -30.65 16.42
CA CYS A 330 -6.00 -30.52 15.08
C CYS A 330 -6.88 -29.27 14.97
N ILE A 331 -7.63 -28.92 16.01
CA ILE A 331 -8.38 -27.66 16.07
C ILE A 331 -7.43 -26.46 15.99
N ASN A 332 -6.33 -26.46 16.75
CA ASN A 332 -5.37 -25.37 16.69
C ASN A 332 -4.75 -25.20 15.29
N GLN A 333 -4.45 -26.31 14.60
CA GLN A 333 -3.97 -26.28 13.22
C GLN A 333 -4.99 -25.64 12.26
N LEU A 334 -6.29 -25.96 12.40
CA LEU A 334 -7.36 -25.33 11.63
C LEU A 334 -7.48 -23.82 11.88
N LEU A 335 -7.16 -23.39 13.10
CA LEU A 335 -7.12 -21.97 13.46
C LEU A 335 -5.85 -21.26 12.96
N GLY A 336 -4.87 -21.99 12.41
CA GLY A 336 -3.59 -21.43 11.98
C GLY A 336 -2.54 -21.37 13.08
N ASP A 337 -2.55 -22.33 14.02
CA ASP A 337 -1.62 -22.46 15.13
C ASP A 337 -1.53 -21.21 16.02
N VAL A 338 -2.68 -20.59 16.24
CA VAL A 338 -2.82 -19.34 17.01
C VAL A 338 -2.58 -19.55 18.51
N LEU A 339 -2.87 -20.74 19.04
CA LEU A 339 -2.64 -21.09 20.44
C LEU A 339 -1.23 -21.64 20.62
N GLN A 340 -0.51 -21.12 21.61
CA GLN A 340 0.80 -21.67 22.03
C GLN A 340 0.62 -22.92 22.91
N ASP A 341 -0.47 -22.95 23.69
CA ASP A 341 -0.82 -24.06 24.57
C ASP A 341 -2.28 -24.49 24.33
N CYS A 342 -2.46 -25.77 24.01
CA CYS A 342 -3.75 -26.40 23.79
C CYS A 342 -4.39 -26.96 25.07
N SER A 343 -3.77 -26.85 26.25
CA SER A 343 -4.27 -27.42 27.51
C SER A 343 -5.66 -26.88 27.92
N VAL A 344 -5.87 -25.57 27.77
CA VAL A 344 -7.15 -24.93 28.06
C VAL A 344 -8.21 -25.36 27.04
N LEU A 345 -7.83 -25.45 25.76
CA LEU A 345 -8.70 -25.96 24.70
C LEU A 345 -9.09 -27.42 24.96
N GLU A 346 -8.14 -28.28 25.35
CA GLU A 346 -8.40 -29.66 25.72
C GLU A 346 -9.37 -29.74 26.90
N SER A 347 -9.24 -28.87 27.89
CA SER A 347 -10.11 -28.86 29.08
C SER A 347 -11.56 -28.51 28.76
N ILE A 348 -11.78 -27.52 27.87
CA ILE A 348 -13.14 -27.16 27.42
C ILE A 348 -13.70 -28.11 26.37
N LEU A 349 -12.87 -28.95 25.76
CA LEU A 349 -13.28 -29.97 24.78
C LEU A 349 -13.82 -31.24 25.46
N ILE A 350 -13.39 -31.53 26.69
CA ILE A 350 -13.79 -32.73 27.45
C ILE A 350 -15.00 -32.47 28.36
N CYS A 351 -15.23 -31.22 28.76
CA CYS A 351 -16.32 -30.90 29.67
C CYS A 351 -17.67 -30.78 28.95
N ASP A 352 -18.76 -30.89 29.72
CA ASP A 352 -20.10 -30.58 29.22
C ASP A 352 -20.20 -29.11 28.80
N GLU A 353 -20.95 -28.84 27.73
CA GLU A 353 -21.08 -27.50 27.15
C GLU A 353 -21.55 -26.42 28.16
N VAL A 354 -22.34 -26.83 29.15
CA VAL A 354 -22.88 -25.95 30.20
C VAL A 354 -21.81 -25.54 31.22
N GLU A 355 -20.78 -26.37 31.42
CA GLU A 355 -19.73 -26.13 32.41
C GLU A 355 -18.56 -25.31 31.83
N ILE A 356 -18.50 -25.08 30.51
CA ILE A 356 -17.43 -24.32 29.84
C ILE A 356 -17.12 -22.99 30.54
N PRO A 357 -18.10 -22.13 30.88
CA PRO A 357 -17.81 -20.85 31.53
C PRO A 357 -17.10 -21.03 32.89
N LYS A 358 -17.48 -22.06 33.65
CA LYS A 358 -16.91 -22.36 34.96
C LYS A 358 -15.50 -22.95 34.85
N VAL A 359 -15.27 -23.81 33.85
CA VAL A 359 -13.92 -24.34 33.55
C VAL A 359 -12.97 -23.21 33.15
N LEU A 360 -13.41 -22.27 32.30
CA LEU A 360 -12.62 -21.11 31.91
C LEU A 360 -12.26 -20.23 33.13
N LEU A 361 -13.22 -20.00 34.03
CA LEU A 361 -12.98 -19.25 35.27
C LEU A 361 -11.98 -19.94 36.20
N GLN A 362 -11.99 -21.28 36.26
CA GLN A 362 -11.04 -22.06 37.06
C GLN A 362 -9.62 -22.08 36.46
N LEU A 363 -9.51 -21.87 35.14
CA LEU A 363 -8.23 -21.79 34.42
C LEU A 363 -7.73 -20.36 34.24
N ASP A 364 -8.26 -19.41 35.02
CA ASP A 364 -7.92 -17.98 34.99
C ASP A 364 -8.08 -17.32 33.61
N ILE A 365 -9.06 -17.79 32.82
CA ILE A 365 -9.44 -17.18 31.54
C ILE A 365 -10.62 -16.24 31.78
N TYR A 366 -10.32 -14.94 31.86
CA TYR A 366 -11.29 -13.88 32.09
C TYR A 366 -11.46 -12.99 30.86
N GLU A 367 -12.64 -12.40 30.72
CA GLU A 367 -12.88 -11.29 29.80
C GLU A 367 -12.38 -9.99 30.46
N ASP A 368 -11.24 -9.47 30.00
CA ASP A 368 -10.83 -8.11 30.37
C ASP A 368 -11.73 -7.11 29.65
N HIS A 369 -12.76 -6.66 30.37
CA HIS A 369 -13.75 -5.73 29.85
C HIS A 369 -13.14 -4.41 29.38
N VAL A 370 -12.04 -3.95 30.01
CA VAL A 370 -11.36 -2.71 29.61
C VAL A 370 -10.67 -2.90 28.27
N LEU A 371 -9.98 -4.03 28.09
CA LEU A 371 -9.26 -4.31 26.86
C LEU A 371 -10.20 -4.68 25.69
N ILE A 372 -11.32 -5.36 25.96
CA ILE A 372 -12.36 -5.59 24.95
C ILE A 372 -12.90 -4.25 24.44
N MET A 373 -13.21 -3.32 25.35
CA MET A 373 -13.69 -1.99 24.97
C MET A 373 -12.64 -1.19 24.19
N GLU A 374 -11.36 -1.28 24.57
CA GLU A 374 -10.27 -0.60 23.85
C GLU A 374 -10.01 -1.23 22.46
N LYS A 375 -10.12 -2.55 22.31
CA LYS A 375 -10.01 -3.22 20.99
C LYS A 375 -11.16 -2.87 20.04
N LEU A 376 -12.35 -2.60 20.58
CA LEU A 376 -13.52 -2.17 19.79
C LEU A 376 -13.47 -0.68 19.45
N ARG A 377 -12.69 0.11 20.18
CA ARG A 377 -12.52 1.55 19.96
C ARG A 377 -11.89 1.81 18.59
N GLY A 378 -12.57 2.58 17.73
CA GLY A 378 -12.11 2.88 16.37
C GLY A 378 -12.47 1.85 15.30
N VAL A 379 -13.11 0.73 15.67
CA VAL A 379 -13.61 -0.28 14.72
C VAL A 379 -14.89 0.22 14.03
N LEU A 380 -14.90 0.22 12.69
CA LEU A 380 -15.99 0.82 11.90
C LEU A 380 -17.33 0.13 12.17
N GLY A 381 -18.37 0.94 12.40
CA GLY A 381 -19.73 0.49 12.68
C GLY A 381 -20.00 0.14 14.15
N GLN A 382 -18.97 0.08 15.00
CA GLN A 382 -19.14 -0.09 16.44
C GLN A 382 -19.54 1.24 17.10
N PRO A 383 -20.36 1.21 18.18
CA PRO A 383 -20.69 2.39 18.96
C PRO A 383 -19.44 3.09 19.52
N LEU A 384 -19.51 4.41 19.67
CA LEU A 384 -18.44 5.19 20.28
C LEU A 384 -18.22 4.79 21.74
N TYR A 385 -16.95 4.68 22.14
CA TYR A 385 -16.55 4.56 23.53
C TYR A 385 -16.95 5.81 24.31
N GLU A 386 -17.30 5.68 25.60
CA GLU A 386 -17.84 6.79 26.41
C GLU A 386 -16.93 8.04 26.41
N THR A 387 -15.61 7.83 26.46
CA THR A 387 -14.63 8.94 26.40
C THR A 387 -14.63 9.63 25.04
N ASP A 388 -14.79 8.88 23.95
CA ASP A 388 -14.81 9.44 22.61
C ASP A 388 -16.13 10.13 22.31
N LEU A 389 -17.25 9.56 22.77
CA LEU A 389 -18.58 10.14 22.67
C LEU A 389 -18.64 11.52 23.36
N ALA A 390 -17.97 11.69 24.50
CA ALA A 390 -17.86 12.97 25.19
C ALA A 390 -16.99 14.01 24.43
N ASN A 391 -16.17 13.54 23.48
CA ASN A 391 -15.16 14.34 22.78
C ASN A 391 -15.41 14.45 21.27
N VAL A 392 -16.64 14.22 20.80
CA VAL A 392 -17.02 14.51 19.41
C VAL A 392 -17.79 15.82 19.27
N GLU A 393 -17.61 16.49 18.14
CA GLU A 393 -18.31 17.73 17.81
C GLU A 393 -18.72 17.81 16.34
N LEU A 394 -19.75 18.58 16.05
CA LEU A 394 -20.10 18.93 14.67
C LEU A 394 -19.24 20.11 14.24
N ALA A 395 -18.40 19.89 13.21
CA ALA A 395 -17.56 20.93 12.63
C ALA A 395 -17.71 20.92 11.09
N PRO A 396 -18.86 21.38 10.54
CA PRO A 396 -19.18 21.24 9.12
C PRO A 396 -18.23 22.00 8.17
N LEU A 397 -17.50 22.99 8.69
CA LEU A 397 -16.52 23.78 7.95
C LEU A 397 -15.09 23.17 7.99
N ARG A 398 -14.89 22.08 8.74
CA ARG A 398 -13.59 21.43 8.87
C ARG A 398 -13.31 20.60 7.62
N SER A 399 -12.13 20.78 7.03
CA SER A 399 -11.63 19.90 5.98
C SER A 399 -11.17 18.56 6.56
N CYS A 400 -11.42 17.48 5.83
CA CYS A 400 -11.09 16.12 6.24
C CYS A 400 -10.01 15.51 5.34
N LEU A 401 -9.16 14.67 5.89
CA LEU A 401 -8.20 13.90 5.10
C LEU A 401 -8.73 12.50 4.76
N PRO A 402 -8.44 11.96 3.57
CA PRO A 402 -8.65 10.53 3.29
C PRO A 402 -8.00 9.66 4.37
N GLY A 403 -8.80 8.77 4.93
CA GLY A 403 -8.39 7.86 5.99
C GLY A 403 -8.63 8.35 7.42
N GLU A 404 -9.08 9.59 7.62
CA GLU A 404 -9.43 10.11 8.94
C GLU A 404 -10.65 9.40 9.54
N LEU A 405 -10.63 9.15 10.86
CA LEU A 405 -11.77 8.59 11.60
C LEU A 405 -12.75 9.70 11.99
N VAL A 406 -14.03 9.43 11.77
CA VAL A 406 -15.16 10.30 12.13
C VAL A 406 -16.26 9.47 12.80
N ALA A 407 -17.23 10.12 13.42
CA ALA A 407 -18.39 9.47 14.01
C ALA A 407 -19.67 9.83 13.25
N VAL A 408 -20.54 8.84 13.08
CA VAL A 408 -21.76 8.95 12.29
C VAL A 408 -22.91 8.30 13.04
N LYS A 409 -24.10 8.89 12.99
CA LYS A 409 -25.29 8.28 13.60
C LYS A 409 -25.77 7.13 12.72
N ASN A 410 -25.94 5.95 13.32
CA ASN A 410 -26.62 4.83 12.68
C ASN A 410 -28.15 5.05 12.64
N GLU A 411 -28.89 4.09 12.08
CA GLU A 411 -30.35 4.13 11.97
C GLU A 411 -31.06 4.21 13.34
N SER A 412 -30.43 3.71 14.42
CA SER A 412 -30.94 3.80 15.79
C SER A 412 -30.57 5.11 16.50
N GLY A 413 -29.87 6.03 15.84
CA GLY A 413 -29.42 7.31 16.40
C GLY A 413 -28.15 7.24 17.26
N THR A 414 -27.52 6.06 17.37
CA THR A 414 -26.27 5.83 18.10
C THR A 414 -25.08 6.26 17.25
N LEU A 415 -24.14 7.02 17.84
CA LEU A 415 -22.91 7.41 17.16
C LEU A 415 -21.95 6.22 17.07
N CYS A 416 -21.50 5.91 15.86
CA CYS A 416 -20.60 4.80 15.56
C CYS A 416 -19.33 5.28 14.84
N TYR A 417 -18.21 4.57 15.00
CA TYR A 417 -16.95 4.91 14.30
C TYR A 417 -17.10 4.68 12.80
N SER A 418 -16.52 5.58 12.01
CA SER A 418 -16.57 5.59 10.55
C SER A 418 -15.28 6.20 9.99
N LYS A 419 -15.00 5.99 8.71
CA LYS A 419 -13.74 6.44 8.09
C LYS A 419 -13.98 7.18 6.77
N ILE A 420 -13.30 8.31 6.60
CA ILE A 420 -13.36 9.07 5.35
C ILE A 420 -12.57 8.33 4.26
N VAL A 421 -13.18 8.13 3.09
CA VAL A 421 -12.54 7.54 1.91
C VAL A 421 -12.00 8.64 1.01
N ARG A 422 -12.87 9.59 0.61
CA ARG A 422 -12.52 10.73 -0.25
C ARG A 422 -13.53 11.87 -0.12
N GLU A 423 -13.12 13.06 -0.54
CA GLU A 423 -13.94 14.27 -0.62
C GLU A 423 -14.43 14.49 -2.07
N ALA A 424 -15.67 14.95 -2.23
CA ALA A 424 -16.17 15.46 -3.50
C ALA A 424 -15.82 16.95 -3.67
N SER A 425 -15.38 17.34 -4.85
CA SER A 425 -15.08 18.75 -5.19
C SER A 425 -16.34 19.62 -5.06
N SER A 426 -16.26 20.68 -4.25
CA SER A 426 -17.32 21.69 -4.09
C SER A 426 -16.72 23.09 -4.13
N ASP A 427 -17.33 23.99 -4.92
CA ASP A 427 -16.95 25.41 -5.02
C ASP A 427 -17.50 26.27 -3.86
N VAL A 428 -18.33 25.68 -2.99
CA VAL A 428 -18.95 26.36 -1.84
C VAL A 428 -18.38 25.82 -0.52
N ALA A 429 -17.70 26.67 0.24
CA ALA A 429 -17.16 26.35 1.55
C ALA A 429 -18.27 25.94 2.54
N GLY A 430 -18.14 24.78 3.17
CA GLY A 430 -19.11 24.26 4.15
C GLY A 430 -20.20 23.34 3.62
N VAL A 431 -20.19 23.01 2.32
CA VAL A 431 -21.12 22.05 1.67
C VAL A 431 -20.38 20.81 1.15
N SER A 432 -19.18 20.53 1.67
CA SER A 432 -18.39 19.36 1.28
C SER A 432 -19.16 18.06 1.53
N ARG A 433 -19.13 17.16 0.55
CA ARG A 433 -19.63 15.79 0.67
C ARG A 433 -18.46 14.84 0.74
N TYR A 434 -18.54 13.89 1.66
CA TYR A 434 -17.52 12.87 1.85
C TYR A 434 -18.10 11.50 1.58
N GLU A 435 -17.32 10.67 0.91
CA GLU A 435 -17.58 9.24 0.84
C GLU A 435 -17.03 8.63 2.13
N VAL A 436 -17.92 8.03 2.93
CA VAL A 436 -17.60 7.55 4.27
C VAL A 436 -17.90 6.06 4.37
N LYS A 437 -16.91 5.30 4.82
CA LYS A 437 -17.04 3.89 5.13
C LYS A 437 -17.63 3.76 6.54
N VAL A 438 -18.90 3.34 6.61
CA VAL A 438 -19.67 3.28 7.87
C VAL A 438 -19.42 1.98 8.60
N ASN A 439 -19.25 0.87 7.89
CA ASN A 439 -18.81 -0.41 8.44
C ASN A 439 -17.94 -1.18 7.42
N SER A 440 -17.52 -2.41 7.72
CA SER A 440 -16.64 -3.20 6.85
C SER A 440 -17.18 -3.40 5.42
N LEU A 441 -18.50 -3.40 5.24
CA LEU A 441 -19.21 -3.75 4.00
C LEU A 441 -19.96 -2.58 3.35
N SER A 442 -20.16 -1.47 4.05
CA SER A 442 -20.98 -0.34 3.58
C SER A 442 -20.21 0.97 3.49
N THR A 443 -20.43 1.69 2.39
CA THR A 443 -19.87 3.03 2.14
C THR A 443 -20.98 3.91 1.62
N GLN A 444 -21.10 5.13 2.16
CA GLN A 444 -22.20 6.04 1.88
C GLN A 444 -21.69 7.47 1.70
N TRP A 445 -22.38 8.24 0.85
CA TRP A 445 -22.09 9.65 0.64
C TRP A 445 -22.83 10.51 1.66
N MET A 446 -22.09 11.22 2.50
CA MET A 446 -22.66 12.04 3.58
C MET A 446 -22.19 13.48 3.49
N LEU A 447 -23.03 14.40 3.98
CA LEU A 447 -22.70 15.83 4.08
C LEU A 447 -21.80 16.06 5.28
N ALA A 448 -20.92 17.08 5.22
CA ALA A 448 -20.10 17.50 6.35
C ALA A 448 -20.92 17.78 7.63
N THR A 449 -22.19 18.21 7.51
CA THR A 449 -23.12 18.44 8.63
C THR A 449 -23.57 17.17 9.34
N GLN A 450 -23.39 16.01 8.72
CA GLN A 450 -23.75 14.70 9.27
C GLN A 450 -22.57 14.01 9.98
N LEU A 451 -21.37 14.59 9.87
CA LEU A 451 -20.14 14.04 10.42
C LEU A 451 -19.79 14.66 11.76
N TYR A 452 -19.53 13.81 12.74
CA TYR A 452 -19.02 14.19 14.05
C TYR A 452 -17.51 13.97 14.09
N PHE A 453 -16.76 14.98 14.52
CA PHE A 453 -15.31 15.01 14.53
C PHE A 453 -14.77 14.88 15.95
N PHE A 454 -13.71 14.10 16.12
CA PHE A 454 -13.04 13.97 17.41
C PHE A 454 -12.24 15.24 17.73
N ARG A 455 -12.50 15.82 18.90
CA ARG A 455 -11.85 17.04 19.38
C ARG A 455 -10.37 16.81 19.64
N SER A 456 -9.55 17.80 19.26
CA SER A 456 -8.13 17.81 19.62
C SER A 456 -7.94 18.33 21.04
N ALA A 457 -7.30 17.54 21.90
CA ALA A 457 -6.92 17.96 23.25
C ALA A 457 -5.89 19.11 23.27
N ARG A 458 -5.28 19.44 22.12
CA ARG A 458 -4.28 20.51 21.99
C ARG A 458 -4.89 21.88 21.73
N VAL A 459 -6.15 21.93 21.32
CA VAL A 459 -6.88 23.18 21.09
C VAL A 459 -7.61 23.51 22.39
N GLY A 460 -7.02 24.41 23.18
CA GLY A 460 -7.60 24.87 24.44
C GLY A 460 -9.03 25.35 24.24
N THR A 461 -9.93 24.89 25.12
CA THR A 461 -11.36 25.22 25.10
C THR A 461 -11.60 26.72 25.30
N SER A 462 -11.70 27.45 24.20
CA SER A 462 -12.26 28.81 24.17
C SER A 462 -13.64 28.81 23.55
N SER A 463 -14.54 27.92 24.00
CA SER A 463 -15.99 28.08 23.83
C SER A 463 -16.73 27.02 24.67
N ARG A 464 -16.96 27.34 25.95
CA ARG A 464 -18.05 26.70 26.70
C ARG A 464 -19.29 27.56 26.47
N HIS A 465 -20.21 27.12 25.62
CA HIS A 465 -21.57 27.62 25.63
C HIS A 465 -22.58 26.45 25.72
N ASN A 466 -23.27 26.45 26.87
CA ASN A 466 -24.60 25.95 27.17
C ASN A 466 -24.88 24.43 27.07
N ALA A 467 -24.47 23.69 28.11
CA ALA A 467 -25.27 22.58 28.61
C ALA A 467 -26.26 23.13 29.65
N VAL A 468 -27.56 22.98 29.38
CA VAL A 468 -28.64 23.28 30.32
C VAL A 468 -28.59 22.27 31.46
N THR A 469 -28.16 22.72 32.65
CA THR A 469 -28.40 22.03 33.92
C THR A 469 -29.37 22.86 34.76
N THR A 470 -30.46 22.23 35.17
CA THR A 470 -31.49 22.79 36.06
C THR A 470 -31.04 22.77 37.53
N GLY A 471 -31.05 23.94 38.18
CA GLY A 471 -31.16 24.12 39.65
C GLY A 471 -29.88 24.56 40.41
N PRO A 472 -29.99 25.20 41.60
CA PRO A 472 -30.33 26.62 41.74
C PRO A 472 -29.35 27.45 42.62
N SER A 473 -29.34 28.78 42.38
CA SER A 473 -28.93 29.89 43.27
C SER A 473 -27.43 30.02 43.61
N ARG A 474 -26.80 31.18 43.85
CA ARG A 474 -27.24 32.51 44.33
C ARG A 474 -26.12 33.54 44.04
N GLU A 475 -26.55 34.78 43.80
CA GLU A 475 -25.87 36.04 44.16
C GLU A 475 -24.66 36.60 43.37
N GLN A 476 -24.87 37.85 42.92
CA GLN A 476 -23.96 39.01 42.85
C GLN A 476 -22.79 38.94 41.86
N ALA A 477 -22.33 40.00 41.20
CA ALA A 477 -22.78 41.34 40.87
C ALA A 477 -21.73 41.86 39.85
N GLU A 478 -22.14 42.84 39.03
CA GLU A 478 -21.29 43.91 38.49
C GLU A 478 -20.11 43.61 37.54
N ASP A 479 -20.38 43.94 36.27
CA ASP A 479 -19.77 45.08 35.57
C ASP A 479 -18.44 44.92 34.80
N ILE A 480 -18.37 45.74 33.74
CA ILE A 480 -17.21 46.20 32.96
C ILE A 480 -16.83 45.43 31.69
N ALA A 481 -17.17 46.09 30.58
CA ALA A 481 -16.66 45.93 29.23
C ALA A 481 -15.12 46.00 29.13
N LYS A 482 -14.52 45.21 28.24
CA LYS A 482 -13.29 45.58 27.53
C LYS A 482 -13.13 44.83 26.21
N VAL A 483 -13.27 45.60 25.14
CA VAL A 483 -12.68 45.37 23.82
C VAL A 483 -11.17 45.28 23.96
N THR A 484 -10.49 44.24 23.44
CA THR A 484 -9.28 44.39 22.61
C THR A 484 -8.77 43.08 21.98
N THR A 485 -8.53 43.17 20.67
CA THR A 485 -7.41 42.60 19.88
C THR A 485 -7.20 41.09 19.79
N LEU A 486 -7.54 40.56 18.62
CA LEU A 486 -6.92 39.37 18.03
C LEU A 486 -5.43 39.65 17.78
N SER A 487 -4.56 38.80 18.34
CA SER A 487 -3.15 38.71 17.95
C SER A 487 -2.98 37.61 16.91
N SER A 488 -2.22 37.96 15.88
CA SER A 488 -1.87 37.19 14.69
C SER A 488 -1.02 35.97 15.01
N SER A 489 -1.38 34.81 14.46
CA SER A 489 -0.43 33.76 14.07
C SER A 489 -1.15 32.75 13.18
N VAL A 490 -0.93 32.83 11.87
CA VAL A 490 -0.67 31.70 10.94
C VAL A 490 -0.56 32.29 9.52
N VAL A 491 0.60 32.08 8.90
CA VAL A 491 0.99 32.51 7.56
C VAL A 491 0.50 31.49 6.53
N ALA A 492 -0.15 31.95 5.46
CA ALA A 492 -0.55 31.12 4.32
C ALA A 492 0.57 31.10 3.26
N ILE A 493 0.92 29.90 2.78
CA ILE A 493 1.82 29.69 1.64
C ILE A 493 0.96 29.62 0.37
N THR A 494 1.23 30.49 -0.59
CA THR A 494 0.63 30.51 -1.93
C THR A 494 1.43 29.63 -2.90
N PRO A 495 0.78 28.87 -3.81
CA PRO A 495 1.48 28.21 -4.91
C PRO A 495 1.46 29.05 -6.20
N GLU A 496 2.60 29.08 -6.89
CA GLU A 496 2.83 29.68 -8.20
C GLU A 496 2.33 28.79 -9.36
N THR A 497 2.03 29.43 -10.48
CA THR A 497 1.66 28.88 -11.78
C THR A 497 2.82 28.19 -12.51
N PRO A 498 2.52 27.21 -13.38
CA PRO A 498 3.06 27.26 -14.74
C PRO A 498 2.02 26.97 -15.84
N GLY A 499 2.25 27.54 -17.03
CA GLY A 499 1.35 27.47 -18.18
C GLY A 499 1.71 26.42 -19.25
N SER A 500 0.70 26.16 -20.12
CA SER A 500 0.72 25.59 -21.49
C SER A 500 1.26 24.15 -21.65
N GLU A 501 0.58 23.16 -22.26
CA GLU A 501 -0.16 23.09 -23.54
C GLU A 501 -1.11 21.86 -23.67
N VAL A 502 -2.28 22.07 -24.31
CA VAL A 502 -3.10 21.20 -25.21
C VAL A 502 -3.11 19.65 -25.09
N ALA A 503 -4.27 19.05 -24.76
CA ALA A 503 -5.01 18.11 -25.65
C ALA A 503 -6.33 17.53 -25.05
N SER A 504 -7.43 17.75 -25.79
CA SER A 504 -8.61 16.90 -26.07
C SER A 504 -9.51 16.30 -24.96
N HIS A 505 -10.72 16.88 -24.88
CA HIS A 505 -12.08 16.29 -24.75
C HIS A 505 -12.26 14.85 -24.21
N VAL A 506 -13.16 14.67 -23.21
CA VAL A 506 -14.51 14.05 -23.35
C VAL A 506 -15.42 14.57 -22.22
N ASN A 507 -16.69 14.83 -22.56
CA ASN A 507 -17.79 15.25 -21.67
C ASN A 507 -18.07 14.31 -20.50
N ASP A 508 -18.33 14.87 -19.32
CA ASP A 508 -19.14 14.22 -18.28
C ASP A 508 -20.03 15.28 -17.58
N PRO A 509 -21.34 15.36 -17.88
CA PRO A 509 -22.23 16.36 -17.29
C PRO A 509 -22.95 15.76 -16.07
N ALA A 510 -22.27 15.67 -14.93
CA ALA A 510 -22.94 15.23 -13.69
C ALA A 510 -22.19 15.58 -12.38
N LEU A 511 -21.73 16.81 -12.15
CA LEU A 511 -21.33 17.24 -10.79
C LEU A 511 -21.30 18.78 -10.69
N MET A 512 -22.48 19.41 -10.71
CA MET A 512 -22.69 20.73 -10.11
C MET A 512 -23.67 20.56 -8.95
N VAL A 513 -23.29 21.03 -7.76
CA VAL A 513 -24.11 20.96 -6.54
C VAL A 513 -25.41 21.74 -6.80
N SER A 514 -26.56 21.06 -6.76
CA SER A 514 -27.85 21.70 -7.00
C SER A 514 -28.24 22.62 -5.83
N SER A 515 -28.97 23.69 -6.14
CA SER A 515 -29.50 24.67 -5.17
C SER A 515 -30.34 24.04 -4.05
N ALA A 516 -30.93 22.86 -4.29
CA ALA A 516 -31.68 22.09 -3.29
C ALA A 516 -30.79 21.59 -2.13
N ASN A 517 -29.53 21.27 -2.39
CA ASN A 517 -28.60 20.76 -1.38
C ASN A 517 -28.16 21.85 -0.39
N VAL A 518 -28.08 23.10 -0.86
CA VAL A 518 -27.74 24.26 -0.01
C VAL A 518 -28.89 24.57 0.95
N LEU A 519 -30.13 24.58 0.47
CA LEU A 519 -31.33 24.75 1.29
C LEU A 519 -31.48 23.63 2.32
N SER A 520 -31.22 22.38 1.95
CA SER A 520 -31.26 21.24 2.89
C SER A 520 -30.20 21.33 3.98
N ALA A 521 -28.97 21.75 3.65
CA ALA A 521 -27.89 21.90 4.63
C ALA A 521 -28.17 23.03 5.62
N VAL A 522 -28.74 24.14 5.15
CA VAL A 522 -29.16 25.27 5.99
C VAL A 522 -30.33 24.86 6.90
N ASN A 523 -31.32 24.14 6.39
CA ASN A 523 -32.47 23.68 7.18
C ASN A 523 -32.09 22.62 8.24
N ASP A 524 -31.16 21.70 7.95
CA ASP A 524 -30.63 20.73 8.94
C ASP A 524 -29.83 21.43 10.06
N LEU A 525 -29.08 22.48 9.74
CA LEU A 525 -28.33 23.24 10.75
C LEU A 525 -29.26 24.09 11.64
N LEU A 526 -30.30 24.70 11.05
CA LEU A 526 -31.26 25.56 11.76
C LEU A 526 -32.27 24.77 12.59
N SER A 527 -32.73 23.62 12.09
CA SER A 527 -33.61 22.71 12.86
C SER A 527 -32.94 22.17 14.12
N ARG A 528 -31.63 21.94 14.09
CA ARG A 528 -30.84 21.54 15.27
C ARG A 528 -30.59 22.67 16.27
N LEU A 529 -30.65 23.93 15.82
CA LEU A 529 -30.54 25.12 16.67
C LEU A 529 -31.91 25.60 17.20
N ASN A 530 -33.00 24.90 16.88
CA ASN A 530 -34.36 25.19 17.32
C ASN A 530 -34.86 26.59 16.89
N VAL A 531 -34.45 27.04 15.70
CA VAL A 531 -34.87 28.34 15.11
C VAL A 531 -35.62 28.09 13.81
N THR A 532 -36.86 28.58 13.72
CA THR A 532 -37.68 28.57 12.49
C THR A 532 -37.60 29.93 11.81
N LEU A 533 -37.22 29.96 10.53
CA LEU A 533 -37.28 31.19 9.72
C LEU A 533 -38.74 31.48 9.34
N ASP A 534 -39.17 32.73 9.50
CA ASP A 534 -40.50 33.17 9.03
C ASP A 534 -40.57 33.07 7.50
N THR A 535 -41.73 32.64 6.98
CA THR A 535 -42.02 32.46 5.54
C THR A 535 -41.69 33.69 4.69
N SER A 536 -41.74 34.89 5.27
CA SER A 536 -41.38 36.14 4.56
C SER A 536 -39.91 36.24 4.16
N VAL A 537 -39.00 35.58 4.89
CA VAL A 537 -37.55 35.65 4.63
C VAL A 537 -37.13 34.66 3.54
N GLU A 538 -37.80 33.50 3.47
CA GLU A 538 -37.60 32.51 2.41
C GLU A 538 -38.00 33.08 1.04
N ASP A 539 -39.14 33.75 0.97
CA ASP A 539 -39.62 34.42 -0.25
C ASP A 539 -38.69 35.56 -0.69
N LEU A 540 -38.18 36.36 0.26
CA LEU A 540 -37.22 37.43 -0.03
C LEU A 540 -35.88 36.89 -0.55
N LEU A 541 -35.40 35.77 -0.02
CA LEU A 541 -34.16 35.12 -0.49
C LEU A 541 -34.34 34.49 -1.87
N ALA A 542 -35.49 33.85 -2.13
CA ALA A 542 -35.83 33.32 -3.44
C ALA A 542 -35.89 34.43 -4.50
N GLU A 543 -36.53 35.57 -4.19
CA GLU A 543 -36.59 36.70 -5.12
C GLU A 543 -35.23 37.40 -5.28
N ASN A 544 -34.40 37.48 -4.23
CA ASN A 544 -33.04 38.03 -4.37
C ASN A 544 -32.16 37.20 -5.32
N LEU A 545 -32.25 35.87 -5.25
CA LEU A 545 -31.55 34.97 -6.16
C LEU A 545 -32.06 35.09 -7.60
N ARG A 546 -33.39 35.21 -7.78
CA ARG A 546 -34.00 35.41 -9.10
C ARG A 546 -33.58 36.75 -9.73
N LEU A 547 -33.55 37.81 -8.93
CA LEU A 547 -33.08 39.13 -9.35
C LEU A 547 -31.61 39.11 -9.73
N ARG A 548 -30.74 38.44 -8.96
CA ARG A 548 -29.31 38.28 -9.32
C ARG A 548 -29.12 37.56 -10.65
N HIS A 549 -29.87 36.46 -10.88
CA HIS A 549 -29.82 35.75 -12.15
C HIS A 549 -30.29 36.62 -13.32
N HIS A 550 -31.37 37.39 -13.14
CA HIS A 550 -31.84 38.34 -14.15
C HIS A 550 -30.79 39.44 -14.44
N LEU A 551 -30.06 39.90 -13.42
CA LEU A 551 -29.01 40.90 -13.55
C LEU A 551 -27.83 40.37 -14.37
N ASP A 552 -27.39 39.13 -14.10
CA ASP A 552 -26.33 38.47 -14.87
C ASP A 552 -26.69 38.31 -16.37
N VAL A 553 -27.92 37.87 -16.65
CA VAL A 553 -28.41 37.71 -18.03
C VAL A 553 -28.53 39.07 -18.75
N ALA A 554 -29.02 40.09 -18.04
CA ALA A 554 -29.12 41.45 -18.58
C ALA A 554 -27.74 42.07 -18.82
N GLU A 555 -26.77 41.85 -17.93
CA GLU A 555 -25.39 42.31 -18.11
C GLU A 555 -24.71 41.62 -19.29
N ALA A 556 -24.88 40.30 -19.45
CA ALA A 556 -24.37 39.57 -20.60
C ALA A 556 -24.95 40.13 -21.92
N SER A 557 -26.26 40.38 -21.95
CA SER A 557 -26.95 40.97 -23.10
C SER A 557 -26.45 42.40 -23.40
N ARG A 558 -26.23 43.21 -22.36
CA ARG A 558 -25.67 44.56 -22.49
C ARG A 558 -24.24 44.55 -23.03
N ARG A 559 -23.40 43.63 -22.56
CA ARG A 559 -22.02 43.46 -23.06
C ARG A 559 -22.03 43.04 -24.53
N ALA A 560 -22.88 42.09 -24.92
CA ALA A 560 -23.02 41.68 -26.31
C ALA A 560 -23.47 42.84 -27.22
N ALA A 561 -24.48 43.62 -26.79
CA ALA A 561 -24.92 44.80 -27.53
C ALA A 561 -23.81 45.86 -27.65
N ALA A 562 -23.02 46.10 -26.60
CA ALA A 562 -21.90 47.03 -26.64
C ALA A 562 -20.83 46.60 -27.66
N THR A 563 -20.47 45.31 -27.70
CA THR A 563 -19.51 44.80 -28.69
C THR A 563 -20.01 44.96 -30.13
N GLN A 564 -21.32 44.82 -30.35
CA GLN A 564 -21.93 45.00 -31.67
C GLN A 564 -21.90 46.48 -32.09
N ILE A 565 -22.18 47.40 -31.18
CA ILE A 565 -22.07 48.85 -31.42
C ILE A 565 -20.64 49.24 -31.77
N ASP A 566 -19.65 48.75 -31.01
CA ASP A 566 -18.23 49.04 -31.29
C ASP A 566 -17.79 48.54 -32.67
N THR A 567 -18.30 47.37 -33.09
CA THR A 567 -18.01 46.81 -34.40
C THR A 567 -18.57 47.70 -35.52
N VAL A 568 -19.84 48.10 -35.41
CA VAL A 568 -20.48 49.01 -36.38
C VAL A 568 -19.80 50.38 -36.41
N MET A 569 -19.38 50.91 -35.25
CA MET A 569 -18.65 52.18 -35.16
C MET A 569 -17.29 52.11 -35.85
N ARG A 570 -16.58 50.98 -35.72
CA ARG A 570 -15.30 50.76 -36.40
C ARG A 570 -15.48 50.68 -37.92
N GLU A 571 -16.46 49.91 -38.40
CA GLU A 571 -16.77 49.82 -39.83
C GLU A 571 -17.15 51.19 -40.43
N LYS A 572 -17.98 51.97 -39.72
CA LYS A 572 -18.31 53.34 -40.14
C LYS A 572 -17.07 54.22 -40.26
N LYS A 573 -16.15 54.12 -39.29
CA LYS A 573 -14.91 54.90 -39.30
C LYS A 573 -14.01 54.51 -40.46
N GLU A 574 -13.84 53.22 -40.73
CA GLU A 574 -13.04 52.72 -41.86
C GLU A 574 -13.58 53.23 -43.22
N VAL A 575 -14.90 53.22 -43.41
CA VAL A 575 -15.52 53.79 -44.61
C VAL A 575 -15.27 55.30 -44.68
N GLN A 576 -15.43 56.02 -43.56
CA GLN A 576 -15.22 57.46 -43.53
C GLN A 576 -13.75 57.85 -43.81
N ASP A 577 -12.79 57.11 -43.27
CA ASP A 577 -11.36 57.32 -43.49
C ASP A 577 -10.96 57.04 -44.96
N SER A 578 -11.61 56.07 -45.63
CA SER A 578 -11.37 55.78 -47.05
C SER A 578 -11.74 56.94 -48.00
N LEU A 579 -12.56 57.88 -47.53
CA LEU A 579 -13.02 59.05 -48.28
C LEU A 579 -12.15 60.29 -48.05
N VAL A 580 -11.07 60.16 -47.28
CA VAL A 580 -10.10 61.22 -47.04
C VAL A 580 -8.97 61.16 -48.09
N CYS A 581 -8.55 62.31 -48.58
CA CYS A 581 -7.53 62.44 -49.61
C CYS A 581 -6.19 61.87 -49.14
N ALA A 582 -5.67 60.87 -49.86
CA ALA A 582 -4.41 60.22 -49.55
C ALA A 582 -3.16 61.14 -49.63
N VAL A 583 -3.29 62.35 -50.18
CA VAL A 583 -2.17 63.30 -50.30
C VAL A 583 -2.05 64.19 -49.07
N CYS A 584 -3.14 64.82 -48.62
CA CYS A 584 -3.10 65.68 -47.44
C CYS A 584 -3.57 64.99 -46.15
N LEU A 585 -4.22 63.83 -46.26
CA LEU A 585 -4.81 63.08 -45.15
C LEU A 585 -5.82 63.87 -44.31
N GLU A 586 -6.36 64.95 -44.87
CA GLU A 586 -7.21 65.91 -44.13
C GLU A 586 -8.53 66.17 -44.85
N ASN A 587 -8.48 66.48 -46.15
CA ASN A 587 -9.67 66.87 -46.92
C ASN A 587 -10.36 65.67 -47.56
N GLN A 588 -11.69 65.69 -47.67
CA GLN A 588 -12.42 64.65 -48.40
C GLN A 588 -12.11 64.65 -49.89
N VAL A 589 -12.09 63.46 -50.50
CA VAL A 589 -11.87 63.31 -51.93
C VAL A 589 -13.08 63.79 -52.72
N ASN A 590 -12.85 64.65 -53.71
CA ASN A 590 -13.90 65.23 -54.54
C ASN A 590 -13.49 65.46 -56.00
N ARG A 591 -12.32 64.98 -56.41
CA ARG A 591 -11.82 65.01 -57.78
C ARG A 591 -11.28 63.66 -58.18
N VAL A 592 -11.60 63.21 -59.39
CA VAL A 592 -11.03 62.02 -60.01
C VAL A 592 -10.10 62.41 -61.16
N LEU A 593 -8.93 61.78 -61.25
CA LEU A 593 -7.95 62.00 -62.31
C LEU A 593 -8.24 61.11 -63.52
N ILE A 594 -8.16 61.67 -64.73
CA ILE A 594 -8.45 60.97 -66.00
C ILE A 594 -7.14 60.76 -66.79
N PRO A 595 -6.87 59.56 -67.33
CA PRO A 595 -7.76 58.39 -67.40
C PRO A 595 -7.68 57.42 -66.22
N CYS A 596 -6.75 57.58 -65.27
CA CYS A 596 -6.41 56.53 -64.31
C CYS A 596 -7.41 56.27 -63.18
N GLY A 597 -8.40 57.14 -62.97
CA GLY A 597 -9.50 56.92 -62.02
C GLY A 597 -9.16 57.14 -60.53
N HIS A 598 -7.95 57.57 -60.20
CA HIS A 598 -7.57 57.83 -58.80
C HIS A 598 -8.16 59.15 -58.29
N ILE A 599 -8.59 59.17 -57.02
CA ILE A 599 -9.43 60.24 -56.45
C ILE A 599 -8.69 60.98 -55.33
N TYR A 600 -8.76 62.31 -55.34
CA TYR A 600 -8.11 63.21 -54.36
C TYR A 600 -9.02 64.42 -54.06
N CYS A 601 -8.63 65.25 -53.11
CA CYS A 601 -9.28 66.56 -52.91
C CYS A 601 -8.82 67.57 -53.98
N ALA A 602 -9.68 68.53 -54.29
CA ALA A 602 -9.42 69.55 -55.31
C ALA A 602 -8.12 70.34 -55.07
N SER A 603 -7.86 70.73 -53.82
CA SER A 603 -6.66 71.47 -53.45
C SER A 603 -5.37 70.69 -53.75
N CYS A 604 -5.36 69.39 -53.48
CA CYS A 604 -4.19 68.56 -53.76
C CYS A 604 -4.00 68.32 -55.26
N VAL A 605 -5.09 68.23 -56.04
CA VAL A 605 -5.00 68.13 -57.51
C VAL A 605 -4.41 69.40 -58.13
N GLU A 606 -4.82 70.57 -57.65
CA GLU A 606 -4.33 71.87 -58.15
C GLU A 606 -2.84 72.12 -57.83
N LEU A 607 -2.35 71.55 -56.73
CA LEU A 607 -0.96 71.70 -56.27
C LEU A 607 0.01 70.65 -56.84
N LEU A 608 -0.45 69.77 -57.74
CA LEU A 608 0.43 68.77 -58.37
C LEU A 608 1.46 69.45 -59.28
N LEU A 609 2.72 69.46 -58.83
CA LEU A 609 3.85 70.07 -59.55
C LEU A 609 4.19 69.39 -60.88
N ARG A 610 3.69 68.17 -61.13
CA ARG A 610 3.86 67.41 -62.37
C ARG A 610 2.52 66.80 -62.79
N PRO A 611 2.18 66.75 -64.08
CA PRO A 611 0.93 66.18 -64.59
C PRO A 611 0.96 64.64 -64.59
N SER A 612 1.28 64.03 -63.45
CA SER A 612 1.36 62.57 -63.26
C SER A 612 0.69 62.16 -61.95
N CYS A 613 -0.13 61.10 -61.98
CA CYS A 613 -0.85 60.62 -60.81
C CYS A 613 0.11 60.16 -59.69
N PRO A 614 -0.07 60.58 -58.42
CA PRO A 614 0.82 60.17 -57.33
C PRO A 614 0.87 58.66 -57.07
N VAL A 615 -0.21 57.94 -57.34
CA VAL A 615 -0.32 56.50 -57.05
C VAL A 615 0.20 55.65 -58.20
N CYS A 616 -0.34 55.83 -59.42
CA CYS A 616 0.00 54.98 -60.56
C CYS A 616 1.01 55.60 -61.54
N ARG A 617 1.39 56.88 -61.34
CA ARG A 617 2.32 57.66 -62.19
C ARG A 617 1.86 57.90 -63.63
N GLU A 618 0.64 57.49 -63.97
CA GLU A 618 0.00 57.76 -65.27
C GLU A 618 -0.14 59.27 -65.53
N HIS A 619 0.04 59.71 -66.77
CA HIS A 619 -0.05 61.12 -67.13
C HIS A 619 -1.50 61.64 -67.01
N ILE A 620 -1.70 62.75 -66.32
CA ILE A 620 -3.01 63.33 -66.06
C ILE A 620 -3.44 64.15 -67.27
N VAL A 621 -4.53 63.76 -67.92
CA VAL A 621 -5.12 64.48 -69.05
C VAL A 621 -6.04 65.59 -68.55
N SER A 622 -6.89 65.29 -67.57
CA SER A 622 -7.79 66.23 -66.91
C SER A 622 -8.26 65.67 -65.57
N SER A 623 -8.99 66.47 -64.78
CA SER A 623 -9.66 66.01 -63.57
C SER A 623 -11.13 66.41 -63.57
N SER A 624 -12.02 65.51 -63.14
CA SER A 624 -13.47 65.74 -63.04
C SER A 624 -13.93 65.74 -61.58
N VAL A 625 -15.10 66.32 -61.30
CA VAL A 625 -15.72 66.24 -59.97
C VAL A 625 -16.06 64.79 -59.66
N PHE A 626 -15.65 64.32 -58.48
CA PHE A 626 -16.09 63.05 -57.91
C PHE A 626 -17.06 63.34 -56.77
N HIS A 627 -18.24 62.75 -56.84
CA HIS A 627 -19.23 62.82 -55.77
C HIS A 627 -19.20 61.52 -55.01
N VAL A 628 -18.87 61.61 -53.72
CA VAL A 628 -19.06 60.50 -52.79
C VAL A 628 -20.56 60.21 -52.71
N PRO A 629 -21.00 58.96 -52.92
CA PRO A 629 -22.40 58.59 -52.73
C PRO A 629 -22.84 58.88 -51.29
N SER A 630 -23.99 59.54 -51.13
CA SER A 630 -24.59 59.86 -49.83
C SER A 630 -25.02 58.63 -49.06
#